data_AF-A0A1G4EKW1-F1
#
_entry.id   AF-A0A1G4EKW1-F1
#
_cell.length_a   1.000
_cell.length_b   1.000
_cell.length_c   1.000
_cell.angle_alpha   90.00
_cell.angle_beta   90.00
_cell.angle_gamma   90.00
#
_symmetry.space_group_name_H-M   'P 1'
#
loop_
_entity.id
_entity.type
_entity.pdbx_description
1 polymer ?
#
loop_
_entity_poly.entity_id
_entity_poly.type
_entity_poly.pdbx_seq_one_letter_code
_entity_poly.pdbx_strand_id
1 'polypeptide(L)' 'MTVDYKKPSLREYKELIRYDAKLTGEIKIAKTLGEDSKSVELKQEKKLVGIRIKIIEASFILKHKWAKEKATA' A
#
# COMPACT_ATOMS: atom_id res chain seq x y z
N MET A 1 -5.17 7.90 6.21
CA MET A 1 -5.73 7.77 4.85
C MET A 1 -6.89 6.80 4.89
N THR A 2 -8.07 7.23 4.44
CA THR A 2 -9.19 6.34 4.17
C THR A 2 -9.05 5.88 2.73
N VAL A 3 -9.08 4.57 2.49
CA VAL A 3 -8.97 3.98 1.15
C VAL A 3 -10.24 3.18 0.90
N ASP A 4 -10.90 3.41 -0.23
CA ASP A 4 -12.01 2.55 -0.66
C ASP A 4 -11.46 1.26 -1.27
N TYR A 5 -11.34 0.20 -0.47
CA TYR A 5 -10.87 -1.09 -0.95
C TYR A 5 -11.86 -1.81 -1.87
N LYS A 6 -13.13 -1.40 -1.96
CA LYS A 6 -14.10 -1.99 -2.90
C LYS A 6 -13.91 -1.42 -4.31
N LYS A 7 -13.54 -0.15 -4.41
CA LYS A 7 -13.29 0.55 -5.68
C LYS A 7 -12.06 1.46 -5.58
N PRO A 8 -10.86 0.88 -5.40
CA PRO A 8 -9.67 1.69 -5.22
C PRO A 8 -9.35 2.47 -6.50
N SER A 9 -9.00 3.74 -6.32
CA SER A 9 -8.55 4.62 -7.39
C SER A 9 -7.04 4.47 -7.61
N LEU A 10 -6.59 4.78 -8.84
CA LEU A 10 -5.16 4.84 -9.16
C LEU A 10 -4.43 5.88 -8.30
N ARG A 11 -5.14 6.94 -7.86
CA ARG A 11 -4.59 7.97 -6.99
C ARG A 11 -4.29 7.42 -5.60
N GLU A 12 -5.25 6.73 -4.97
CA GLU A 12 -5.05 6.11 -3.65
C GLU A 12 -3.91 5.09 -3.67
N TYR A 13 -3.82 4.30 -4.74
CA TYR A 13 -2.71 3.37 -4.95
C TYR A 13 -1.36 4.10 -4.99
N LYS A 14 -1.23 5.17 -5.80
CA LYS A 14 0.00 5.97 -5.90
C LYS A 14 0.38 6.62 -4.58
N GLU A 15 -0.61 7.09 -3.81
CA GLU A 15 -0.38 7.67 -2.48
C GLU A 15 0.17 6.63 -1.50
N LEU A 16 -0.37 5.40 -1.50
CA LEU A 16 0.17 4.31 -0.68
C LEU A 16 1.59 3.90 -1.07
N ILE A 17 1.91 3.82 -2.36
CA ILE A 17 3.27 3.50 -2.84
C ILE A 17 4.27 4.58 -2.38
N ARG A 18 3.91 5.86 -2.50
CA ARG A 18 4.75 6.96 -2.00
C ARG A 18 4.94 6.89 -0.49
N TYR A 19 3.88 6.55 0.24
CA TYR A 19 3.93 6.42 1.68
C TYR A 19 4.80 5.24 2.13
N ASP A 20 4.72 4.09 1.45
CA ASP A 20 5.59 2.94 1.68
C ASP A 20 7.09 3.29 1.50
N ALA A 21 7.41 4.07 0.47
CA ALA A 21 8.76 4.57 0.23
C ALA A 21 9.21 5.52 1.37
N LYS A 22 8.33 6.44 1.81
CA LYS A 22 8.60 7.35 2.94
C LYS A 22 8.93 6.60 4.22
N LEU A 23 8.13 5.59 4.58
CA LEU A 23 8.36 4.75 5.76
C LEU A 23 9.73 4.07 5.73
N THR A 24 10.21 3.68 4.54
CA THR A 24 11.56 3.11 4.39
C THR A 24 12.65 4.11 4.81
N GLY A 25 12.50 5.38 4.44
CA GLY A 25 13.40 6.46 4.85
C GLY A 25 13.32 6.71 6.36
N GLU A 26 12.11 6.81 6.90
CA GLU A 26 11.89 7.04 8.33
C GLU A 26 12.45 5.91 9.20
N ILE A 27 12.30 4.64 8.80
CA ILE A 27 12.90 3.49 9.49
C ILE A 27 14.43 3.58 9.52
N LYS A 28 15.06 4.03 8.41
CA LYS A 28 16.51 4.22 8.36
C LYS A 28 16.95 5.31 9.32
N ILE A 29 16.26 6.45 9.32
CA ILE A 29 16.55 7.57 10.23
C ILE A 29 16.39 7.13 11.70
N ALA A 30 15.28 6.48 12.06
CA ALA A 30 15.04 5.99 13.42
C ALA A 30 16.14 5.04 13.90
N LYS A 31 16.61 4.13 13.03
CA LYS A 31 17.75 3.26 13.33
C LYS A 31 19.05 4.04 13.56
N THR A 32 19.33 5.04 12.72
CA THR A 32 20.54 5.87 12.87
C THR A 32 20.52 6.68 14.16
N LEU A 33 19.34 7.09 14.63
CA LEU A 33 19.16 7.86 15.86
C LEU A 33 19.02 6.99 17.13
N GLY A 34 19.05 5.65 17.01
CA GLY A 34 18.85 4.75 18.15
C GLY A 34 17.42 4.73 18.70
N GLU A 35 16.43 5.17 17.91
CA GLU A 35 15.01 5.20 18.29
C GLU A 35 14.35 3.82 18.05
N ASP A 36 14.72 2.82 18.86
CA ASP A 36 14.32 1.42 18.64
C ASP A 36 12.81 1.17 18.69
N SER A 37 12.09 1.78 19.64
CA SER A 37 10.63 1.65 19.75
C SER A 37 9.93 2.18 18.49
N LYS A 38 10.31 3.37 18.04
CA LYS A 38 9.80 3.99 16.82
C LYS A 38 10.15 3.20 15.57
N SER A 39 11.35 2.62 15.51
CA SER A 39 11.75 1.72 14.43
C SER A 39 10.85 0.49 14.33
N VAL A 40 10.41 -0.06 15.47
CA VAL A 40 9.45 -1.18 15.52
C VAL A 40 8.06 -0.74 15.02
N GLU A 41 7.55 0.39 15.51
CA GLU A 41 6.26 0.93 15.10
C GLU A 41 6.21 1.20 13.59
N LEU A 42 7.23 1.88 13.04
CA LEU A 42 7.32 2.19 11.61
C LEU A 42 7.40 0.92 10.75
N LYS A 43 8.07 -0.15 11.23
CA LYS A 43 8.09 -1.44 10.52
C LYS A 43 6.72 -2.11 10.50
N GLN A 44 5.98 -2.06 11.61
CA GLN A 44 4.62 -2.60 11.68
C GLN A 44 3.69 -1.83 10.73
N GLU A 45 3.77 -0.51 10.74
CA GLU A 45 3.01 0.33 9.81
C GLU A 45 3.35 0.03 8.35
N LYS A 46 4.64 -0.09 8.01
CA LYS A 46 5.08 -0.47 6.67
C LYS A 46 4.51 -1.82 6.23
N LYS A 47 4.46 -2.81 7.13
CA LYS A 47 3.83 -4.12 6.83
C LYS A 47 2.34 -3.97 6.53
N LEU A 48 1.62 -3.15 7.28
CA LEU A 48 0.19 -2.87 7.04
C LEU A 48 -0.03 -2.17 5.70
N VAL A 49 0.80 -1.17 5.36
CA VAL A 49 0.76 -0.49 4.06
C VAL A 49 1.01 -1.47 2.91
N GLY A 50 1.99 -2.38 3.05
CA GLY A 50 2.25 -3.42 2.06
C GLY A 50 1.06 -4.36 1.82
N ILE A 51 0.32 -4.73 2.88
CA ILE A 51 -0.91 -5.52 2.75
C ILE A 51 -1.98 -4.73 1.98
N ARG A 52 -2.17 -3.44 2.30
CA ARG A 52 -3.15 -2.57 1.63
C ARG A 52 -2.85 -2.42 0.13
N ILE A 53 -1.58 -2.25 -0.23
CA ILE A 53 -1.13 -2.19 -1.63
C ILE A 53 -1.56 -3.48 -2.38
N LYS A 54 -1.27 -4.66 -1.81
CA LYS A 54 -1.62 -5.95 -2.43
C LYS A 54 -3.12 -6.14 -2.62
N ILE A 55 -3.94 -5.70 -1.66
CA ILE A 55 -5.41 -5.75 -1.76
C ILE A 55 -5.89 -4.92 -2.95
N ILE A 56 -5.31 -3.73 -3.14
CA ILE A 56 -5.66 -2.84 -4.26
C ILE A 56 -5.22 -3.44 -5.60
N GLU A 57 -3.99 -3.98 -5.68
CA GLU A 57 -3.49 -4.65 -6.89
C GLU A 57 -4.39 -5.81 -7.31
N ALA A 58 -4.78 -6.67 -6.36
CA ALA A 58 -5.72 -7.76 -6.61
C ALA A 58 -7.09 -7.24 -7.10
N SER A 59 -7.57 -6.15 -6.52
CA SER A 59 -8.84 -5.52 -6.94
C SER A 59 -8.78 -5.00 -8.38
N PHE A 60 -7.65 -4.41 -8.81
CA PHE A 60 -7.46 -4.00 -10.20
C PHE A 60 -7.45 -5.20 -11.14
N ILE A 61 -6.73 -6.27 -10.80
CA ILE A 61 -6.66 -7.50 -11.61
C ILE A 61 -8.06 -8.10 -11.80
N LEU A 62 -8.84 -8.22 -10.72
CA LEU A 62 -10.19 -8.76 -10.77
C LEU A 62 -11.12 -7.90 -11.64
N LYS A 63 -11.05 -6.57 -11.51
CA LYS A 63 -11.82 -5.65 -12.35
C LYS A 63 -11.49 -5.82 -13.83
N HIS A 64 -10.21 -5.95 -14.18
CA HIS A 64 -9.78 -6.17 -15.57
C HIS A 64 -10.23 -7.54 -16.10
N LYS A 65 -10.19 -8.59 -15.27
CA LYS A 65 -10.69 -9.93 -15.64
C LYS A 65 -12.18 -9.90 -15.97
N TRP A 66 -13.00 -9.30 -15.10
CA TRP A 66 -14.45 -9.17 -15.33
C TRP A 66 -14.79 -8.30 -16.54
N ALA A 67 -14.03 -7.22 -16.78
CA ALA A 67 -14.21 -6.39 -17.96
C ALA A 67 -13.93 -7.18 -19.26
N LYS A 68 -12.91 -8.05 -19.25
CA LYS A 68 -12.58 -8.92 -20.38
C LYS A 68 -13.67 -9.96 -20.63
N GLU A 69 -14.16 -10.64 -19.59
CA GLU A 69 -15.26 -11.63 -19.70
C GLU A 69 -16.54 -11.02 -20.30
N LYS A 70 -16.91 -9.79 -19.89
CA LYS A 70 -18.06 -9.07 -20.44
C LYS A 70 -17.89 -8.60 -21.88
N ALA A 71 -16.66 -8.32 -22.33
CA ALA A 71 -16.39 -7.87 -23.68
C ALA A 71 -16.40 -9.01 -24.71
N THR A 72 -16.25 -10.25 -24.24
CA THR A 72 -16.27 -11.48 -25.07
C THR A 72 -17.61 -12.21 -25.08
N ALA A 73 -18.61 -11.74 -24.33
CA ALA A 73 -19.97 -12.31 -24.26
C ALA A 73 -20.93 -11.48 -25.10
#